data_AF-A0A9X3CJG9-F1
#
_entry.id   AF-A0A9X3CJG9-F1
#
_cell.length_a   1.000
_cell.length_b   1.000
_cell.length_c   1.000
_cell.angle_alpha   90.00
_cell.angle_beta   90.00
_cell.angle_gamma   90.00
#
_symmetry.space_group_name_H-M   'P 1'
#
loop_
_entity.id
_entity.type
_entity.pdbx_description
1 polymer ?
#
loop_
_entity_poly.entity_id
_entity_poly.type
_entity_poly.pdbx_seq_one_letter_code
_entity_poly.pdbx_strand_id
1 'polypeptide(L)'
;MTKPDPLLQTAKDFDDWRNQRPHQSVPIPDLLRYRAVQLLKTYTTAQVTKSLRLCGSQIKSWRQQFAHHSEETAEFIALAVSTESTSSNRVELELKLSE
;
A
#
# COMPACT_ATOMS: atom_id res chain seq x y z
N MET A 1 12.19 3.99 24.64
CA MET A 1 12.24 4.26 23.19
C MET A 1 10.92 4.87 22.78
N THR A 2 10.89 6.17 22.53
CA THR A 2 9.71 6.88 22.00
C THR A 2 9.49 6.44 20.55
N LYS A 3 8.28 5.96 20.22
CA LYS A 3 7.92 5.68 18.82
C LYS A 3 8.03 6.99 18.03
N PRO A 4 8.67 7.00 16.86
CA PRO A 4 8.74 8.21 16.04
C PRO A 4 7.32 8.64 15.64
N ASP A 5 7.08 9.94 15.64
CA ASP A 5 5.81 10.53 15.19
C ASP A 5 5.50 10.00 13.78
N PRO A 6 4.35 9.30 13.57
CA PRO A 6 3.98 8.76 12.27
C PRO A 6 4.00 9.79 11.13
N LEU A 7 3.64 11.05 11.43
CA LEU A 7 3.67 12.13 10.44
C LEU A 7 5.10 12.47 10.02
N LEU A 8 6.02 12.55 10.99
CA LEU A 8 7.43 12.85 10.73
C LEU A 8 8.12 11.72 9.98
N GLN A 9 7.86 10.47 10.36
CA GLN A 9 8.42 9.31 9.68
C GLN A 9 7.94 9.24 8.23
N THR A 10 6.64 9.45 8.01
CA THR A 10 6.08 9.46 6.64
C THR A 10 6.67 10.61 5.83
N ALA A 11 6.86 11.80 6.41
CA ALA A 11 7.51 12.92 5.72
C ALA A 11 8.92 12.56 5.26
N LYS A 12 9.71 11.90 6.12
CA LYS A 12 11.04 11.42 5.79
C LYS A 12 11.01 10.42 4.62
N ASP A 13 10.12 9.43 4.67
CA ASP A 13 10.00 8.44 3.60
C ASP A 13 9.63 9.08 2.25
N PHE A 14 8.81 10.13 2.26
CA PHE A 14 8.48 10.91 1.06
C PHE A 14 9.69 11.67 0.51
N ASP A 15 10.53 12.24 1.37
CA ASP A 15 11.73 12.94 0.95
C ASP A 15 12.80 11.97 0.44
N ASP A 16 12.97 10.82 1.09
CA ASP A 16 13.85 9.73 0.63
C ASP A 16 13.42 9.26 -0.77
N TRP A 17 12.13 9.04 -0.99
CA TRP A 17 11.60 8.70 -2.32
C TRP A 17 11.86 9.81 -3.36
N ARG A 18 11.67 11.09 -3.00
CA ARG A 18 11.94 12.21 -3.93
C ARG A 18 13.40 12.32 -4.32
N ASN A 19 14.32 11.95 -3.43
CA ASN A 19 15.76 11.97 -3.67
C ASN A 19 16.20 10.78 -4.53
N GLN A 20 15.51 9.64 -4.41
CA GLN A 20 15.83 8.41 -5.14
C GLN A 20 15.11 8.30 -6.49
N ARG A 21 14.09 9.12 -6.76
CA ARG A 21 13.30 8.98 -8.00
C ARG A 21 14.15 9.32 -9.23
N PRO A 22 14.15 8.46 -10.27
CA PRO A 22 14.94 8.71 -11.49
C PRO A 22 14.52 9.96 -12.26
N HIS A 23 13.22 10.30 -12.23
CA HIS A 23 12.67 11.44 -12.96
C HIS A 23 11.52 12.10 -12.18
N GLN A 24 11.26 13.38 -12.45
CA GLN A 24 10.23 14.15 -11.75
C GLN A 24 8.80 13.67 -12.02
N SER A 25 8.57 13.04 -13.17
CA SER A 25 7.28 12.49 -13.59
C SER A 25 6.95 11.13 -12.98
N VAL A 26 7.89 10.51 -12.26
CA VAL A 26 7.65 9.20 -11.64
C VAL A 26 6.54 9.35 -10.60
N PRO A 27 5.47 8.54 -10.68
CA PRO A 27 4.37 8.61 -9.73
C PRO A 27 4.83 8.20 -8.33
N ILE A 28 4.25 8.82 -7.30
CA ILE A 28 4.47 8.45 -5.91
C ILE A 28 4.02 6.98 -5.72
N PRO A 29 4.81 6.09 -5.09
CA PRO A 29 4.41 4.70 -4.86
C PRO A 29 3.11 4.59 -4.05
N ASP A 30 2.28 3.60 -4.37
CA ASP A 30 0.97 3.41 -3.71
C ASP A 30 1.10 3.25 -2.20
N LEU A 31 2.18 2.61 -1.71
CA LEU A 31 2.47 2.49 -0.29
C LEU A 31 2.55 3.86 0.42
N LEU A 32 3.24 4.83 -0.20
CA LEU A 32 3.37 6.18 0.35
C LEU A 32 2.04 6.95 0.27
N ARG A 33 1.30 6.80 -0.84
CA ARG A 33 -0.03 7.40 -0.98
C ARG A 33 -0.99 6.86 0.09
N TYR A 34 -0.98 5.56 0.33
CA TYR A 34 -1.81 4.91 1.34
C TYR A 34 -1.46 5.40 2.76
N ARG A 35 -0.16 5.47 3.10
CA ARG A 35 0.28 6.04 4.39
C ARG A 35 -0.21 7.47 4.59
N ALA A 36 -0.12 8.31 3.55
CA ALA A 36 -0.64 9.67 3.59
C ALA A 36 -2.16 9.72 3.86
N VAL A 37 -2.94 8.81 3.29
CA VAL A 37 -4.38 8.69 3.56
C VAL A 37 -4.65 8.19 4.99
N GLN A 38 -3.87 7.23 5.50
CA GLN A 38 -4.03 6.74 6.88
C GLN A 38 -3.75 7.84 7.93
N LEU A 39 -2.82 8.74 7.67
CA LEU A 39 -2.55 9.88 8.57
C LEU A 39 -3.77 10.79 8.76
N LEU A 40 -4.70 10.83 7.82
CA LEU A 40 -5.92 11.64 7.93
C LEU A 40 -6.89 11.11 9.00
N LYS A 41 -6.66 9.91 9.56
CA LYS A 41 -7.40 9.40 10.71
C LYS A 41 -7.02 10.09 12.02
N THR A 42 -5.83 10.71 12.06
CA THR A 42 -5.25 11.28 13.30
C THR A 42 -4.89 12.75 13.15
N TYR A 43 -4.51 13.18 11.94
CA TYR A 43 -4.06 14.54 11.63
C TYR A 43 -5.02 15.22 10.67
N THR A 44 -5.10 16.54 10.74
CA THR A 44 -5.89 17.33 9.78
C THR A 44 -5.29 17.26 8.39
N THR A 45 -6.12 17.42 7.35
CA THR A 45 -5.66 17.47 5.96
C THR A 45 -4.57 18.54 5.77
N ALA A 46 -4.71 19.71 6.39
CA ALA A 46 -3.73 20.79 6.29
C ALA A 46 -2.37 20.42 6.89
N GLN A 47 -2.34 19.71 8.03
CA GLN A 47 -1.09 19.20 8.60
C GLN A 47 -0.43 18.19 7.67
N VAL A 48 -1.20 17.23 7.15
CA VAL A 48 -0.68 16.19 6.25
C VAL A 48 -0.14 16.80 4.95
N THR A 49 -0.90 17.67 4.29
CA THR A 49 -0.49 18.27 3.01
C THR A 49 0.75 19.15 3.17
N LYS A 50 0.83 19.94 4.26
CA LYS A 50 1.98 20.80 4.54
C LYS A 50 3.23 19.95 4.85
N SER A 51 3.11 18.97 5.74
CA SER A 51 4.26 18.14 6.15
C SER A 51 4.76 17.24 5.01
N LEU A 52 3.85 16.67 4.22
CA LEU A 52 4.22 15.79 3.11
C LEU A 52 4.50 16.53 1.80
N ARG A 53 4.34 17.87 1.75
CA ARG A 53 4.49 18.71 0.54
C ARG A 53 3.62 18.21 -0.62
N LEU A 54 2.33 18.03 -0.33
CA LEU A 54 1.31 17.52 -1.25
C LEU A 54 0.23 18.56 -1.50
N CYS A 55 -0.44 18.45 -2.65
CA CYS A 55 -1.64 19.23 -2.93
C CYS A 55 -2.88 18.56 -2.30
N GLY A 56 -3.83 19.36 -1.81
CA GLY A 56 -5.07 18.84 -1.23
C GLY A 56 -5.91 18.01 -2.22
N SER A 57 -5.85 18.35 -3.51
CA SER A 57 -6.50 17.58 -4.59
C SER A 57 -5.93 16.17 -4.74
N GLN A 58 -4.60 16.00 -4.59
CA GLN A 58 -3.94 14.68 -4.65
C GLN A 58 -4.41 13.80 -3.49
N ILE A 59 -4.40 14.33 -2.27
CA ILE A 59 -4.90 13.62 -1.08
C ILE A 59 -6.38 13.22 -1.25
N LYS A 60 -7.22 14.12 -1.78
CA LYS A 60 -8.64 13.83 -2.03
C LYS A 60 -8.81 12.70 -3.05
N SER A 61 -8.05 12.75 -4.15
CA SER A 61 -8.06 11.70 -5.18
C SER A 61 -7.63 10.35 -4.62
N TRP A 62 -6.55 10.30 -3.84
CA TRP A 62 -6.08 9.05 -3.22
C TRP A 62 -7.07 8.51 -2.20
N ARG A 63 -7.73 9.38 -1.43
CA ARG A 63 -8.79 8.94 -0.52
C ARG A 63 -9.91 8.19 -1.26
N GLN A 64 -10.30 8.67 -2.44
CA GLN A 64 -11.30 7.99 -3.26
C GLN A 64 -10.77 6.67 -3.82
N GLN A 65 -9.52 6.65 -4.30
CA GLN A 65 -8.88 5.43 -4.80
C GLN A 65 -8.81 4.33 -3.73
N PHE A 66 -8.43 4.68 -2.50
CA PHE A 66 -8.32 3.73 -1.40
C PHE A 66 -9.60 3.53 -0.58
N ALA A 67 -10.69 4.25 -0.88
CA ALA A 67 -11.98 4.04 -0.23
C ALA A 67 -12.51 2.62 -0.52
N HIS A 68 -12.37 2.17 -1.76
CA HIS A 68 -12.79 0.83 -2.20
C HIS A 68 -11.94 -0.30 -1.61
N HIS A 69 -10.68 -0.02 -1.23
CA HIS A 69 -9.81 -1.00 -0.59
C HIS A 69 -10.20 -1.31 0.87
N SER A 70 -11.07 -0.49 1.49
CA SER A 70 -11.44 -0.63 2.90
C SER A 70 -12.67 -1.52 3.13
N GLU A 71 -13.47 -1.82 2.10
CA GLU A 71 -14.70 -2.61 2.24
C GLU A 71 -14.60 -4.02 1.64
N GLU A 72 -13.69 -4.25 0.69
CA GLU A 72 -13.66 -5.51 -0.08
C GLU A 72 -12.70 -6.58 0.48
N THR A 73 -12.22 -6.44 1.72
CA THR A 73 -11.38 -7.47 2.39
C THR A 73 -11.99 -8.04 3.67
N ALA A 74 -13.26 -7.75 3.94
CA ALA A 74 -13.97 -8.37 5.07
C ALA A 74 -14.39 -9.83 4.80
N GLU A 75 -14.27 -10.33 3.57
CA GLU A 75 -14.69 -11.69 3.22
C GLU A 75 -13.65 -12.38 2.34
N PHE A 76 -12.67 -13.04 2.96
CA PHE A 76 -12.20 -14.40 2.66
C PHE A 76 -10.89 -14.66 3.42
N ILE A 77 -10.99 -15.35 4.57
CA ILE A 77 -9.84 -15.97 5.22
C ILE A 77 -9.82 -17.44 4.78
N ALA A 78 -8.94 -17.79 3.83
CA ALA A 78 -8.61 -19.17 3.57
C ALA A 78 -7.54 -19.63 4.59
N LEU A 79 -7.92 -20.62 5.41
CA LEU A 79 -7.10 -21.21 6.47
C LEU A 79 -5.80 -21.80 5.91
N ALA A 80 -4.69 -21.61 6.61
CA ALA A 80 -3.43 -22.24 6.28
C ALA A 80 -3.57 -23.77 6.39
N VAL A 81 -3.47 -24.48 5.27
CA VAL A 81 -3.21 -25.92 5.29
C VAL A 81 -1.75 -26.11 5.70
N SER A 82 -1.53 -26.44 6.97
CA SER A 82 -0.28 -27.05 7.40
C SER A 82 -0.41 -28.54 7.17
N THR A 83 0.23 -29.05 6.12
CA THR A 83 0.49 -30.48 5.98
C THR A 83 1.98 -30.68 5.73
N GLU A 84 2.77 -30.66 6.79
CA GLU A 84 3.93 -31.54 6.85
C GLU A 84 3.39 -32.97 6.80
N SER A 85 3.55 -33.66 5.67
CA SER A 85 3.64 -35.12 5.57
C SER A 85 4.00 -35.52 4.13
N THR A 86 5.29 -35.79 3.94
CA THR A 86 5.86 -36.99 3.30
C THR A 86 5.37 -37.44 1.91
N SER A 87 6.35 -37.54 1.00
CA SER A 87 6.40 -38.38 -0.21
C SER A 87 5.68 -37.89 -1.47
N SER A 88 6.52 -37.49 -2.44
CA SER A 88 6.44 -37.78 -3.88
C SER A 88 5.03 -38.00 -4.44
N ASN A 89 4.50 -37.01 -5.17
CA ASN A 89 3.74 -37.21 -6.40
C ASN A 89 3.78 -35.92 -7.24
N ARG A 90 4.58 -35.95 -8.31
CA ARG A 90 4.65 -34.94 -9.37
C ARG A 90 3.28 -34.84 -10.04
N VAL A 91 2.62 -33.69 -9.97
CA VAL A 91 1.39 -33.43 -10.72
C VAL A 91 1.77 -32.89 -12.10
N GLU A 92 1.60 -33.72 -13.12
CA GLU A 92 1.83 -33.39 -14.53
C GLU A 92 0.50 -32.97 -15.15
N LEU A 93 0.36 -31.69 -15.47
CA LEU A 93 -0.84 -31.12 -16.09
C LEU A 93 -0.75 -31.30 -17.60
N GLU A 94 -1.45 -32.29 -18.15
CA GLU A 94 -1.60 -32.47 -19.59
C GLU A 94 -2.79 -31.64 -20.10
N LEU A 95 -2.49 -30.54 -20.82
CA LEU A 95 -3.49 -29.73 -21.52
C LEU A 95 -3.82 -30.38 -22.87
N LYS A 96 -5.00 -30.99 -23.01
CA LYS A 96 -5.54 -31.33 -24.33
C LYS A 96 -6.36 -30.17 -24.88
N LEU A 97 -5.82 -29.51 -25.90
CA LEU A 97 -6.61 -28.75 -26.86
C LEU A 97 -7.41 -29.74 -27.72
N SER A 98 -8.73 -29.59 -27.74
CA SER A 98 -9.58 -30.13 -28.80
C SER A 98 -9.99 -28.98 -29.72
N GLU A 99 -9.88 -29.22 -31.03
CA GLU A 99 -10.29 -28.34 -32.14
C GLU A 99 -11.79 -28.00 -32.15
#